data_AF-A0A177NR01-F1
#
_entry.id   AF-A0A177NR01-F1
#
_cell.length_a   1.000
_cell.length_b   1.000
_cell.length_c   1.000
_cell.angle_alpha   90.00
_cell.angle_beta   90.00
_cell.angle_gamma   90.00
#
_symmetry.space_group_name_H-M   'P 1'
#
loop_
_entity.id
_entity.type
_entity.pdbx_description
1 polymer ?
#
loop_
_entity_poly.entity_id
_entity_poly.type
_entity_poly.pdbx_seq_one_letter_code
_entity_poly.pdbx_strand_id
1 'polypeptide(L)' 'MKTQAKTKCCRRCGTRLSRCEQIYLEGDLCALCDQILSEAMDIFTAPRPKTKGVPLRHL' A
#
# COMPACT_ATOMS: atom_id res chain seq x y z
N MET A 1 8.61 28.48 23.20
CA MET A 1 7.43 27.77 22.67
C MET A 1 7.87 26.37 22.25
N LYS A 2 7.41 25.31 22.93
CA LYS A 2 7.71 23.93 22.52
C LYS A 2 6.63 23.48 21.55
N THR A 3 6.91 23.52 20.25
CA THR A 3 6.05 22.91 19.24
C THR A 3 6.08 21.40 19.45
N GLN A 4 5.11 20.86 20.18
CA GLN A 4 4.87 19.42 20.15
C GLN A 4 4.45 19.09 18.72
N ALA A 5 5.38 18.55 17.94
CA ALA A 5 5.03 17.95 16.67
C ALA A 5 4.05 16.81 16.98
N LYS A 6 2.78 16.98 16.59
CA LYS A 6 1.78 15.92 16.70
C LYS A 6 2.27 14.75 15.87
N THR A 7 2.67 13.67 16.52
CA THR A 7 3.06 12.43 15.85
C THR A 7 1.84 11.91 15.10
N LYS A 8 1.87 11.95 13.76
CA LYS A 8 0.83 11.34 12.94
C LYS A 8 1.00 9.82 12.96
N CYS A 9 -0.10 9.09 12.91
CA CYS A 9 -0.09 7.63 12.79
C CYS A 9 -0.70 7.23 11.45
N CYS A 10 -0.21 6.13 10.89
CA CYS A 10 -0.79 5.50 9.71
C CYS A 10 -2.25 5.12 10.01
N ARG A 11 -3.20 5.58 9.20
CA ARG A 11 -4.62 5.29 9.37
C ARG A 11 -4.98 3.81 9.20
N ARG A 12 -4.12 3.05 8.52
CA ARG A 12 -4.37 1.63 8.16
C ARG A 12 -3.83 0.66 9.20
N CYS A 13 -2.63 0.90 9.73
CA CYS A 13 -1.98 -0.01 10.69
C CYS A 13 -1.67 0.62 12.05
N GLY A 14 -1.91 1.92 12.23
CA GLY A 14 -1.64 2.64 13.48
C GLY A 14 -0.17 2.94 13.75
N THR A 15 0.75 2.50 12.88
CA THR A 15 2.19 2.77 13.03
C THR A 15 2.47 4.27 13.04
N ARG A 16 3.31 4.73 13.98
CA ARG A 16 3.74 6.13 14.03
C ARG A 16 4.54 6.49 12.78
N LEU A 17 4.13 7.54 12.08
CA LEU A 17 4.82 8.06 10.92
C LEU A 17 6.01 8.91 11.37
N SER A 18 7.17 8.62 10.81
CA SER A 18 8.36 9.45 10.97
C SER A 18 8.14 10.84 10.37
N ARG A 19 8.98 11.79 10.76
CA ARG A 19 8.92 13.15 10.19
C ARG A 19 9.18 13.15 8.68
N CYS A 20 10.04 12.25 8.19
CA CYS A 20 10.32 12.10 6.76
C CYS A 20 9.10 11.56 6.01
N GLU A 21 8.44 10.54 6.54
CA GLU A 21 7.20 9.99 5.95
C GLU A 21 6.09 11.03 5.91
N GLN A 22 5.94 11.86 6.95
CA GLN A 22 4.94 12.94 6.96
C GLN A 22 5.19 14.06 5.92
N ILE A 23 6.43 14.19 5.42
CA ILE A 23 6.81 15.17 4.39
C ILE A 23 6.69 14.56 3.00
N TYR A 24 7.12 13.31 2.83
CA TYR A 24 7.19 12.63 1.54
C TYR A 24 5.86 12.01 1.12
N LEU A 25 5.13 11.45 2.06
CA LEU A 25 3.79 10.92 1.82
C LEU A 25 2.85 12.07 2.18
N GLU A 26 2.28 12.76 1.20
CA GLU A 26 1.14 13.67 1.38
C GLU A 26 -0.13 12.93 1.87
N GLY A 27 0.03 11.83 2.60
CA GLY A 27 -1.03 10.92 3.02
C GLY A 27 -0.81 10.37 4.41
N ASP A 28 -1.90 9.86 4.99
CA ASP A 28 -1.92 9.27 6.33
C ASP A 28 -1.54 7.78 6.31
N LEU A 29 -0.68 7.35 5.39
CA LEU A 29 -0.23 5.96 5.25
C LEU A 29 1.28 5.86 5.46
N CYS A 30 1.74 4.78 6.07
CA CYS A 30 3.17 4.47 6.09
C CYS A 30 3.61 3.89 4.74
N ALA A 31 4.91 3.97 4.45
CA ALA A 31 5.46 3.51 3.18
C ALA A 31 5.06 2.07 2.83
N LEU A 32 5.02 1.17 3.81
CA LEU A 32 4.59 -0.21 3.61
C LEU A 32 3.10 -0.31 3.19
N CYS A 33 2.23 0.44 3.86
CA CYS A 33 0.80 0.42 3.55
C CYS A 33 0.49 1.05 2.18
N ASP A 34 1.29 2.05 1.79
CA ASP A 34 1.23 2.70 0.50
C ASP A 34 1.71 1.75 -0.61
N GLN A 35 2.85 1.08 -0.41
CA GLN A 35 3.36 0.07 -1.32
C GLN A 35 2.36 -1.08 -1.55
N ILE A 36 1.75 -1.61 -0.48
CA ILE A 36 0.73 -2.67 -0.60
C ILE A 36 -0.48 -2.18 -1.43
N LEU A 37 -0.88 -0.91 -1.31
CA LEU A 37 -1.96 -0.37 -2.14
C LEU A 37 -1.54 -0.26 -3.60
N SER A 38 -0.33 0.23 -3.87
CA SER A 38 0.21 0.32 -5.22
C SER A 38 0.31 -1.07 -5.87
N GLU A 39 0.90 -2.05 -5.18
CA GLU A 39 1.02 -3.42 -5.67
C GLU A 39 -0.35 -4.08 -5.90
N ALA A 40 -1.31 -3.84 -5.01
CA ALA A 40 -2.67 -4.31 -5.22
C ALA A 40 -3.28 -3.70 -6.49
N MET A 41 -3.08 -2.39 -6.73
CA MET A 41 -3.51 -1.75 -7.97
C MET A 41 -2.82 -2.36 -9.19
N ASP A 42 -1.53 -2.65 -9.12
CA ASP A 42 -0.78 -3.31 -10.20
C ASP A 42 -1.33 -4.71 -10.53
N ILE A 43 -1.80 -5.48 -9.54
CA ILE A 43 -2.45 -6.77 -9.77
C ILE A 43 -3.79 -6.60 -10.52
N PHE A 44 -4.56 -5.56 -10.19
CA PHE A 44 -5.85 -5.30 -10.85
C PHE A 44 -5.69 -4.77 -12.27
N THR A 45 -4.63 -3.99 -12.53
CA THR A 45 -4.33 -3.44 -13.85
C THR A 45 -3.47 -4.36 -14.71
N ALA A 46 -2.82 -5.37 -14.10
CA ALA A 46 -2.05 -6.36 -14.82
C ALA A 46 -2.94 -7.02 -15.89
N PRO A 47 -2.51 -7.02 -17.17
CA PRO A 47 -3.26 -7.69 -18.21
C PRO A 47 -3.40 -9.16 -17.83
N ARG A 48 -4.65 -9.58 -17.59
CA ARG A 48 -4.94 -10.98 -17.27
C ARG A 48 -4.32 -11.84 -18.36
N PRO A 49 -3.43 -12.80 -18.01
CA PRO A 49 -2.95 -13.74 -19.00
C PRO A 49 -4.20 -14.40 -19.60
N LYS A 50 -4.32 -14.36 -20.93
CA LYS A 50 -5.33 -15.11 -21.67
C LYS A 50 -4.99 -16.59 -21.46
N THR A 51 -5.39 -17.16 -20.33
CA THR A 51 -5.43 -18.59 -20.14
C THR A 51 -6.44 -19.11 -21.15
N LYS A 52 -5.94 -19.54 -22.32
CA LYS A 52 -6.69 -20.44 -23.20
C LYS A 52 -7.04 -21.63 -22.31
N GLY A 53 -8.32 -21.78 -21.97
CA GLY A 53 -8.79 -22.81 -21.07
C GLY A 53 -8.29 -24.16 -21.53
N VAL A 54 -7.29 -24.71 -20.84
CA VAL A 54 -6.94 -26.11 -20.96
C VAL A 54 -7.92 -26.84 -20.05
N PRO A 55 -8.85 -27.64 -20.58
CA PRO A 55 -9.72 -28.42 -19.72
C PRO A 55 -8.86 -29.37 -18.91
N LEU A 56 -8.95 -29.25 -17.57
CA LEU A 56 -8.37 -30.20 -16.64
C LEU A 56 -9.03 -31.57 -16.90
N ARG A 57 -8.36 -32.41 -17.70
CA ARG A 57 -8.69 -33.83 -17.76
C ARG A 57 -8.17 -34.46 -16.47
N HIS A 58 -9.14 -34.84 -15.63
CA HIS A 58 -9.09 -35.68 -14.44
C HIS A 58 -7.83 -36.58 -14.37
N LEU A 59 -7.09 -36.42 -13.28
CA LEU A 59 -6.26 -37.48 -12.69
C LEU A 59 -7.14 -38.33 -11.77
#